data_AF-A0AAD4LFE6-F1
#
_entry.id   AF-A0AAD4LFE6-F1
#
_cell.length_a   1.000
_cell.length_b   1.000
_cell.length_c   1.000
_cell.angle_alpha   90.00
_cell.angle_beta   90.00
_cell.angle_gamma   90.00
#
_symmetry.space_group_name_H-M   'P 1'
#
loop_
_entity.id
_entity.type
_entity.pdbx_description
1 polymer ?
#
loop_
_entity_poly.entity_id
_entity_poly.type
_entity_poly.pdbx_seq_one_letter_code
_entity_poly.pdbx_strand_id
1 'polypeptide(L)'
;MDSCGVRGRDQLGRGLIEGLGYLHEHGIAHRDIKPCNPICDDDLCLQIIDFDVAIEVQDENTEVDEYRGTRGWTAPEMGEEDGPTGIYSPIKADR
;
A
#
# COMPACT_ATOMS: atom_id res chain seq x y z
N MET A 1 20.45 7.42 -25.65
CA MET A 1 19.10 6.88 -25.40
C MET A 1 19.16 6.20 -24.05
N ASP A 2 18.63 6.90 -23.06
CA ASP A 2 19.08 6.84 -21.67
C ASP A 2 18.60 5.60 -20.91
N SER A 3 19.50 4.62 -20.79
CA SER A 3 19.29 3.40 -19.98
C SER A 3 19.31 3.65 -18.46
N CYS A 4 19.44 4.91 -18.02
CA CYS A 4 19.51 5.31 -16.62
C CYS A 4 18.12 5.55 -16.02
N GLY A 5 17.19 6.19 -16.76
CA GLY A 5 15.84 6.52 -16.26
C GLY A 5 14.86 5.33 -16.15
N VAL A 6 15.14 4.22 -16.85
CA VAL A 6 14.34 2.98 -16.73
C VAL A 6 14.74 2.22 -15.46
N ARG A 7 16.05 2.08 -15.19
CA ARG A 7 16.55 1.34 -14.02
C ARG A 7 16.11 1.94 -12.69
N GLY A 8 16.06 3.28 -12.58
CA GLY A 8 15.64 3.94 -11.35
C GLY A 8 14.17 3.66 -11.00
N ARG A 9 13.27 3.63 -12.00
CA ARG A 9 11.85 3.35 -11.77
C ARG A 9 11.60 1.90 -11.38
N ASP A 10 12.31 0.97 -12.02
CA ASP A 10 12.21 -0.46 -11.70
C ASP A 10 12.68 -0.73 -10.26
N GLN A 11 13.72 -0.04 -9.81
CA GLN A 11 14.25 -0.17 -8.45
C GLN A 11 13.29 0.38 -7.39
N LEU A 12 12.65 1.52 -7.66
CA LEU A 12 11.62 2.07 -6.76
C LEU A 12 10.39 1.16 -6.67
N GLY A 13 9.89 0.66 -7.81
CA GLY A 13 8.76 -0.26 -7.82
C GLY A 13 9.05 -1.55 -7.03
N ARG A 14 10.27 -2.09 -7.20
CA ARG A 14 10.72 -3.25 -6.43
C ARG A 14 10.82 -2.95 -4.93
N GLY A 15 11.40 -1.82 -4.54
CA GLY A 15 11.50 -1.41 -3.14
C GLY A 15 10.13 -1.25 -2.47
N LEU A 16 9.13 -0.73 -3.19
CA LEU A 16 7.76 -0.63 -2.70
C LEU A 16 7.15 -2.01 -2.44
N ILE A 17 7.29 -2.95 -3.39
CA ILE A 17 6.76 -4.31 -3.25
C ILE A 17 7.44 -5.05 -2.10
N GLU A 18 8.77 -4.93 -1.96
CA GLU A 18 9.53 -5.55 -0.87
C GLU A 18 9.13 -4.96 0.50
N GLY A 19 8.99 -3.64 0.60
CA GLY A 19 8.54 -2.98 1.82
C GLY A 19 7.10 -3.34 2.21
N LEU A 20 6.19 -3.39 1.24
CA LEU A 20 4.81 -3.77 1.48
C LEU A 20 4.69 -5.26 1.87
N GLY A 21 5.45 -6.12 1.20
CA GLY A 21 5.57 -7.54 1.57
C GLY A 21 6.05 -7.72 3.01
N TYR A 22 7.05 -6.94 3.45
CA TYR A 22 7.51 -6.97 4.84
C TYR A 22 6.40 -6.58 5.83
N LEU A 23 5.61 -5.53 5.55
CA LEU A 23 4.48 -5.15 6.39
C LEU A 23 3.45 -6.29 6.48
N HIS A 24 3.07 -6.87 5.34
CA HIS A 24 2.09 -7.94 5.27
C HIS A 24 2.54 -9.21 6.01
N GLU A 25 3.82 -9.58 5.91
CA GLU A 25 4.41 -10.70 6.67
C GLU A 25 4.36 -10.50 8.19
N HIS A 26 4.33 -9.25 8.65
CA HIS A 26 4.22 -8.88 10.07
C HIS A 26 2.77 -8.58 10.48
N GLY A 27 1.79 -8.90 9.64
CA GLY A 27 0.38 -8.70 9.93
C GLY A 27 -0.03 -7.22 9.92
N ILE A 28 0.69 -6.35 9.21
CA ILE A 28 0.36 -4.92 9.11
C ILE A 28 -0.23 -4.65 7.74
N ALA A 29 -1.46 -4.17 7.69
CA ALA A 29 -2.05 -3.60 6.47
C ALA A 29 -1.96 -2.07 6.52
N HIS A 30 -1.40 -1.46 5.47
CA HIS A 30 -1.16 -0.02 5.43
C HIS A 30 -2.43 0.77 5.09
N ARG A 31 -3.23 0.30 4.13
CA ARG A 31 -4.54 0.84 3.74
C ARG A 31 -4.55 2.25 3.15
N ASP A 32 -3.39 2.80 2.80
CA ASP A 32 -3.27 4.10 2.13
C ASP A 32 -2.01 4.17 1.24
N ILE A 33 -1.79 3.12 0.45
CA ILE A 33 -0.71 3.09 -0.52
C ILE A 33 -1.05 4.00 -1.70
N LYS A 34 -0.28 5.08 -1.84
CA LYS A 34 -0.41 6.11 -2.90
C LYS A 34 0.96 6.72 -3.19
N PRO A 35 1.22 7.36 -4.34
CA PRO A 35 2.56 7.80 -4.75
C PRO A 35 3.27 8.78 -3.81
N CYS A 36 2.57 9.45 -2.90
CA CYS A 36 3.19 10.36 -1.93
C CYS A 36 3.60 9.71 -0.60
N ASN A 37 3.23 8.45 -0.37
CA ASN A 37 3.53 7.72 0.88
C ASN A 37 4.79 6.83 0.79
N PRO A 38 5.32 6.52 -0.40
CA PRO A 38 6.71 6.12 -0.55
C PRO A 38 7.64 7.34 -0.64
N ILE A 39 8.65 7.39 0.21
CA ILE A 39 9.76 8.35 0.10
C ILE A 39 11.04 7.59 -0.26
N CYS A 40 11.95 8.24 -0.98
CA CYS A 40 13.26 7.67 -1.28
C CYS A 40 14.37 8.71 -1.10
N ASP A 41 15.56 8.25 -0.76
CA ASP A 41 16.77 9.07 -0.74
C ASP A 41 17.53 9.02 -2.08
N ASP A 42 18.68 9.70 -2.13
CA ASP A 42 19.55 9.76 -3.31
C ASP A 42 20.15 8.38 -3.69
N ASP A 43 20.14 7.42 -2.76
CA ASP A 43 20.60 6.04 -2.96
C ASP A 43 19.48 5.10 -3.44
N LEU A 44 18.29 5.64 -3.73
CA LEU A 44 17.08 4.89 -4.09
C LEU A 44 16.62 3.91 -3.00
N CYS A 45 16.94 4.19 -1.73
CA CYS A 45 16.39 3.45 -0.60
C CYS A 45 14.97 3.95 -0.32
N LEU A 46 13.97 3.10 -0.57
CA LEU A 46 12.56 3.44 -0.40
C LEU A 46 12.09 3.13 1.03
N GLN A 47 11.35 4.05 1.62
CA GLN A 47 10.65 3.88 2.88
C GLN A 47 9.16 4.17 2.69
N ILE A 48 8.32 3.33 3.27
CA ILE A 48 6.87 3.56 3.34
C ILE A 48 6.60 4.37 4.60
N ILE A 49 5.82 5.45 4.46
CA ILE A 49 5.45 6.37 5.54
C ILE A 49 3.92 6.52 5.62
N ASP A 50 3.46 7.23 6.65
CA ASP A 50 2.04 7.57 6.88
C ASP A 50 1.16 6.35 7.22
N PHE A 51 1.31 5.86 8.45
CA PHE A 51 0.59 4.70 8.99
C PHE A 51 -0.69 5.09 9.74
N ASP A 52 -1.21 6.29 9.54
CA ASP A 52 -2.31 6.83 10.35
C ASP A 52 -3.61 6.00 10.26
N VAL A 53 -3.79 5.26 9.16
CA VAL A 53 -4.93 4.35 8.94
C VAL A 53 -4.53 2.88 8.87
N ALA A 54 -3.28 2.56 9.17
CA ALA A 54 -2.78 1.19 9.19
C ALA A 54 -3.36 0.40 10.37
N ILE A 55 -3.49 -0.91 10.20
CA ILE A 55 -4.01 -1.80 11.24
C ILE A 55 -3.18 -3.09 11.31
N GLU A 56 -3.12 -3.66 12.51
CA GLU A 56 -2.67 -5.02 12.73
C GLU A 56 -3.80 -6.01 12.44
N VAL A 57 -3.49 -7.08 11.74
CA VAL A 57 -4.39 -8.18 11.41
C VAL A 57 -3.76 -9.52 11.81
N GLN A 58 -4.61 -10.51 12.07
CA GLN A 58 -4.12 -11.83 12.46
C GLN A 58 -3.49 -12.58 11.28
N ASP A 59 -4.11 -12.45 10.11
CA ASP A 59 -3.67 -13.06 8.85
C ASP A 59 -4.35 -12.39 7.64
N GLU A 60 -4.03 -12.85 6.43
CA GLU A 60 -4.59 -12.31 5.18
C GLU A 60 -6.10 -12.59 4.97
N ASN A 61 -6.73 -13.38 5.83
CA ASN A 61 -8.16 -13.65 5.82
C ASN A 61 -8.93 -12.82 6.86
N THR A 62 -8.24 -11.97 7.64
CA THR A 62 -8.92 -10.97 8.47
C THR A 62 -9.69 -10.02 7.55
N GLU A 63 -10.97 -9.80 7.86
CA GLU A 63 -11.86 -8.94 7.07
C GLU A 63 -12.28 -7.70 7.86
N VAL A 64 -12.48 -6.59 7.14
CA VAL A 64 -13.01 -5.32 7.65
C VAL A 64 -14.13 -4.83 6.73
N ASP A 65 -14.99 -3.94 7.23
CA ASP A 65 -16.17 -3.41 6.53
C ASP A 65 -16.18 -1.88 6.41
N GLU A 66 -15.00 -1.25 6.49
CA GLU A 66 -14.85 0.20 6.54
C GLU A 66 -14.00 0.75 5.40
N TYR A 67 -14.42 1.88 4.81
CA TYR A 67 -13.61 2.61 3.84
C TYR A 67 -12.45 3.34 4.54
N ARG A 68 -11.23 3.10 4.07
CA ARG A 68 -10.01 3.85 4.47
C ARG A 68 -9.09 4.03 3.27
N GLY A 69 -8.26 5.06 3.36
CA GLY A 69 -7.31 5.43 2.34
C GLY A 69 -7.79 6.59 1.48
N THR A 70 -6.96 6.95 0.50
CA THR A 70 -7.19 8.11 -0.35
C THR A 70 -7.98 7.74 -1.60
N ARG A 71 -9.07 8.46 -1.85
CA ARG A 71 -9.90 8.29 -3.06
C ARG A 71 -9.06 8.26 -4.34
N GLY A 72 -9.31 7.28 -5.19
CA GLY A 72 -8.56 7.04 -6.44
C GLY A 72 -7.35 6.13 -6.30
N TRP A 73 -6.97 5.77 -5.07
CA TRP A 73 -5.93 4.79 -4.75
C TRP A 73 -6.45 3.59 -3.96
N THR A 74 -7.74 3.59 -3.60
CA THR A 74 -8.42 2.49 -2.90
C THR A 74 -8.86 1.39 -3.87
N ALA A 75 -8.79 0.14 -3.42
CA ALA A 75 -9.24 -1.02 -4.19
C ALA A 75 -10.77 -1.03 -4.36
N PRO A 76 -11.30 -1.50 -5.51
CA PRO A 76 -12.73 -1.41 -5.82
C PRO A 76 -13.63 -2.20 -4.85
N GLU A 77 -13.13 -3.27 -4.25
CA GLU A 77 -13.86 -4.09 -3.27
C GLU A 77 -14.16 -3.35 -1.96
N MET A 78 -13.48 -2.23 -1.67
CA MET A 78 -13.74 -1.42 -0.49
C MET A 78 -15.07 -0.66 -0.58
N GLY A 79 -15.59 -0.45 -1.80
CA GLY A 79 -16.78 0.36 -2.04
C GLY A 79 -16.46 1.86 -2.18
N GLU A 80 -17.35 2.71 -1.67
CA GLU A 80 -17.27 4.17 -1.83
C GLU A 80 -17.18 4.90 -0.47
N GLU A 81 -16.45 6.01 -0.43
CA GLU A 81 -16.21 6.81 0.80
C GLU A 81 -17.49 7.28 1.49
N ASP A 82 -18.44 7.80 0.71
CA ASP A 82 -19.75 8.28 1.18
C ASP A 82 -20.89 7.29 0.85
N GLY A 83 -20.54 6.04 0.54
CA GLY A 83 -21.46 5.03 0.01
C GLY A 83 -21.39 3.70 0.75
N PRO A 84 -21.99 2.65 0.17
CA PRO A 84 -21.90 1.31 0.71
C PRO A 84 -20.44 0.84 0.73
N THR A 85 -19.99 0.32 1.86
CA THR A 85 -18.69 -0.34 2.00
C THR A 85 -18.81 -1.83 1.69
N GLY A 86 -17.73 -2.42 1.18
CA GLY A 86 -17.60 -3.86 1.04
C GLY A 86 -16.96 -4.49 2.27
N ILE A 87 -17.12 -5.81 2.41
CA ILE A 87 -16.31 -6.63 3.32
C ILE A 87 -15.09 -7.10 2.54
N TYR A 88 -13.89 -6.81 3.04
CA TYR A 88 -12.66 -7.09 2.31
C TYR A 88 -11.49 -7.39 3.25
N SER A 89 -10.44 -8.03 2.71
CA SER A 89 -9.17 -8.22 3.41
C SER A 89 -8.26 -7.00 3.20
N PRO A 90 -7.80 -6.33 4.27
CA PRO A 90 -7.00 -5.12 4.14
C PRO A 90 -5.60 -5.41 3.59
N ILE A 91 -5.02 -6.58 3.88
CA ILE A 91 -3.76 -7.03 3.26
C ILE A 91 -3.93 -7.23 1.75
N LYS A 92 -5.07 -7.77 1.30
CA LYS A 92 -5.31 -7.97 -0.14
C LYS A 92 -5.58 -6.67 -0.88
N ALA A 93 -6.26 -5.72 -0.22
CA ALA A 93 -6.55 -4.42 -0.80
C ALA A 93 -5.32 -3.49 -0.93
N ASP A 94 -4.23 -3.78 -0.22
CA ASP A 94 -2.94 -3.09 -0.39
C ASP A 94 -2.19 -3.51 -1.67
N ARG A 95 -2.57 -4.62 -2.31
CA ARG A 95 -1.81 -5.26 -3.41
C ARG A 95 -2.02 -4.62 -4.78
#